data_AF-B7K5N6-F1
#
_entry.id   AF-B7K5N6-F1
#
_cell.length_a   1.000
_cell.length_b   1.000
_cell.length_c   1.000
_cell.angle_alpha   90.00
_cell.angle_beta   90.00
_cell.angle_gamma   90.00
#
_symmetry.space_group_name_H-M   'P 1'
#
loop_
_entity.id
_entity.type
_entity.pdbx_description
1 polymer ?
#
loop_
_entity_poly.entity_id
_entity_poly.type
_entity_poly.pdbx_seq_one_letter_code
_entity_poly.pdbx_strand_id
1 'polypeptide(L)' 'MPEVGLGIGRGEYSDGESQLEVLYWFDEQGNRYLTAEELLTRYQERFGELPE' A
#
# COMPACT_ATOMS: atom_id res chain seq x y z
N MET A 1 -14.30 2.34 -7.68
CA MET A 1 -15.42 1.38 -7.72
C MET A 1 -16.30 1.66 -6.51
N PRO A 2 -17.03 2.79 -6.52
CA PRO A 2 -17.91 3.17 -5.41
C PRO A 2 -18.94 2.09 -5.06
N GLU A 3 -19.35 1.27 -6.03
CA GLU A 3 -20.24 0.13 -5.88
C GLU A 3 -19.74 -0.96 -4.92
N VAL A 4 -18.43 -1.01 -4.66
CA VAL A 4 -17.81 -1.93 -3.68
C VAL A 4 -17.03 -1.16 -2.60
N GLY A 5 -17.35 0.12 -2.40
CA GLY A 5 -16.70 0.94 -1.37
C GLY A 5 -15.23 1.26 -1.61
N LEU A 6 -14.78 1.25 -2.88
CA LEU A 6 -13.37 1.49 -3.25
C LEU A 6 -13.17 2.83 -3.97
N GLY A 7 -12.30 3.67 -3.41
CA GLY A 7 -11.76 4.89 -4.01
C GLY A 7 -10.43 4.66 -4.72
N ILE A 8 -10.09 5.51 -5.69
CA ILE A 8 -8.76 5.56 -6.32
C ILE A 8 -8.10 6.89 -5.96
N GLY A 9 -6.84 6.83 -5.55
CA GLY A 9 -6.00 8.00 -5.36
C GLY A 9 -4.63 7.81 -6.01
N ARG A 10 -3.93 8.92 -6.26
CA ARG A 10 -2.58 8.93 -6.81
C ARG A 10 -1.56 9.03 -5.68
N GLY A 11 -0.41 8.37 -5.84
CA GLY A 11 0.74 8.57 -4.98
C GLY A 11 2.03 8.30 -5.73
N GLU A 12 3.14 8.62 -5.08
CA GLU A 12 4.48 8.31 -5.58
C GLU A 12 4.91 6.94 -5.05
N TYR A 13 5.60 6.18 -5.89
CA TYR A 13 6.22 4.91 -5.52
C TYR A 13 7.67 4.92 -5.99
N SER A 14 8.58 4.54 -5.08
CA SER A 14 9.99 4.39 -5.39
C SER A 14 10.29 2.94 -5.68
N ASP A 15 10.68 2.64 -6.92
CA ASP A 15 11.19 1.34 -7.33
C ASP A 15 12.71 1.46 -7.56
N GLY A 16 13.49 1.20 -6.51
CA GLY A 16 14.92 1.45 -6.50
C GLY A 16 15.25 2.93 -6.74
N GLU A 17 15.90 3.23 -7.87
CA GLU A 17 16.25 4.60 -8.29
C GLU A 17 15.12 5.31 -9.07
N SER A 18 14.07 4.58 -9.46
CA SER A 18 12.97 5.13 -10.24
C SER A 18 11.87 5.68 -9.34
N GLN A 19 11.33 6.85 -9.69
CA GLN A 19 10.11 7.39 -9.09
C GLN A 19 8.95 7.26 -10.07
N LEU A 20 7.87 6.64 -9.61
CA LEU A 20 6.68 6.37 -10.41
C LEU A 20 5.47 7.07 -9.80
N GLU A 21 4.65 7.67 -10.64
CA GLU A 21 3.28 8.00 -10.24
C GLU A 21 2.41 6.75 -10.39
N VAL A 22 1.81 6.31 -9.30
CA VAL A 22 0.97 5.10 -9.25
C VAL A 22 -0.41 5.42 -8.70
N LEU A 23 -1.36 4.55 -9.03
CA LEU A 23 -2.72 4.59 -8.50
C LEU A 23 -2.86 3.55 -7.39
N TYR A 24 -3.44 3.96 -6.28
CA TYR A 24 -3.75 3.11 -5.14
C TYR A 24 -5.24 3.04 -4.90
N TRP A 25 -5.67 1.94 -4.31
CA TRP A 25 -7.03 1.76 -3.82
C TRP A 25 -7.14 2.26 -2.38
N PHE A 26 -8.30 2.84 -2.06
CA PHE A 26 -8.63 3.37 -0.75
C PHE A 26 -9.99 2.82 -0.29
N ASP A 27 -10.12 2.59 1.01
CA ASP A 27 -11.41 2.26 1.63
C ASP A 27 -12.31 3.50 1.75
N GLU A 28 -13.54 3.31 2.24
CA GLU A 28 -14.52 4.39 2.42
C GLU A 28 -14.08 5.47 3.43
N GLN A 29 -13.14 5.15 4.32
CA GLN A 29 -12.58 6.09 5.29
C GLN A 29 -11.35 6.84 4.74
N GLY A 30 -10.89 6.49 3.53
CA GLY A 30 -9.72 7.06 2.89
C GLY A 30 -8.41 6.43 3.35
N ASN A 31 -8.43 5.24 3.95
CA ASN A 31 -7.21 4.49 4.21
C ASN A 31 -6.78 3.75 2.95
N ARG A 32 -5.48 3.85 2.65
CA ARG A 32 -4.88 3.16 1.51
C ARG A 32 -4.78 1.66 1.76
N TYR A 33 -5.23 0.85 0.80
CA TYR A 33 -4.90 -0.57 0.76
C TYR A 33 -3.44 -0.73 0.37
N LEU A 34 -2.69 -1.41 1.24
CA LEU A 34 -1.28 -1.71 1.03
C LEU A 34 -1.12 -2.97 0.19
N THR A 35 -0.02 -3.05 -0.55
CA THR A 35 0.38 -4.31 -1.18
C THR A 35 0.86 -5.31 -0.13
N ALA A 36 0.99 -6.58 -0.52
CA ALA A 36 1.49 -7.62 0.37
C ALA A 36 2.93 -7.32 0.83
N GLU A 37 3.74 -6.78 -0.06
CA GLU A 37 5.12 -6.36 0.20
C GLU A 37 5.15 -5.20 1.21
N GLU A 38 4.30 -4.20 1.04
CA GLU A 38 4.22 -3.08 1.99
C GLU A 38 3.74 -3.52 3.38
N LEU A 39 2.81 -4.47 3.45
CA LEU A 39 2.37 -5.09 4.70
C LEU A 39 3.52 -5.86 5.36
N LEU A 40 4.28 -6.61 4.57
CA LEU A 40 5.45 -7.35 5.04
C LEU A 40 6.51 -6.41 5.61
N THR A 41 6.86 -5.35 4.88
CA THR A 41 7.82 -4.34 5.36
C THR A 41 7.35 -3.71 6.66
N ARG A 42 6.07 -3.30 6.75
CA ARG A 42 5.52 -2.74 8.00
C ARG A 42 5.52 -3.73 9.15
N TYR A 43 5.27 -5.01 8.87
CA TYR A 43 5.36 -6.06 9.89
C TYR A 43 6.79 -6.19 10.38
N GLN A 44 7.76 -6.28 9.47
CA GLN A 44 9.17 -6.44 9.79
C GLN A 44 9.74 -5.26 10.58
N GLU A 45 9.37 -4.03 10.22
CA GLU A 45 9.73 -2.83 10.98
C GLU A 45 9.20 -2.85 12.42
N ARG A 46 8.03 -3.47 12.63
CA ARG A 46 7.34 -3.46 13.93
C ARG A 46 7.71 -4.64 14.82
N PHE A 47 7.87 -5.83 14.25
CA PHE A 47 7.97 -7.09 14.96
C PHE A 47 9.27 -7.85 14.69
N GLY A 48 10.06 -7.42 13.71
CA GLY A 48 11.25 -8.15 13.25
C GLY A 48 10.91 -9.21 12.19
N GLU A 49 11.80 -10.17 12.01
CA GLU A 49 11.61 -11.21 10.99
C GLU A 49 10.34 -12.05 11.21
N LEU A 50 9.76 -12.55 10.12
CA LEU A 50 8.65 -13.47 10.20
C LEU A 50 9.10 -14.77 10.89
N PRO A 51 8.31 -15.33 11.80
CA PRO A 51 8.57 -16.66 12.33
C PRO A 51 8.47 -17.70 11.21
N GLU A 52 9.36 -18.72 11.26
CA GLU A 52 9.36 -19.87 10.33
C GLU A 52 8.11 -20.76 10.44
#